data_AF-A0A497JJP2-F1
#
_entry.id   AF-A0A497JJP2-F1
#
_cell.length_a   1.000
_cell.length_b   1.000
_cell.length_c   1.000
_cell.angle_alpha   90.00
_cell.angle_beta   90.00
_cell.angle_gamma   90.00
#
_symmetry.space_group_name_H-M   'P 1'
#
loop_
_entity.id
_entity.type
_entity.pdbx_description
1 polymer ?
#
loop_
_entity_poly.entity_id
_entity_poly.type
_entity_poly.pdbx_seq_one_letter_code
_entity_poly.pdbx_strand_id
1 'polypeptide(L)' 'MISRVEAEIETLPSHDRVRAKKLIYEAKREVNVKTLAELLLLLSRYGFRLKKGELNLLLKEILENSSTREVYT' A
#
# COMPACT_ATOMS: atom_id res chain seq x y z
N MET A 1 -2.70 -6.67 6.90
CA MET A 1 -1.85 -5.45 6.96
C MET A 1 -2.33 -4.38 6.00
N ILE A 2 -2.65 -4.72 4.75
CA ILE A 2 -3.21 -3.80 3.75
C ILE A 2 -4.39 -2.99 4.30
N SER A 3 -5.34 -3.61 5.00
CA SER A 3 -6.51 -2.89 5.57
C SER A 3 -6.13 -1.81 6.58
N ARG A 4 -5.02 -1.97 7.30
CA ARG A 4 -4.51 -0.95 8.23
C ARG A 4 -3.90 0.22 7.45
N VAL A 5 -3.19 -0.06 6.36
CA VAL A 5 -2.67 0.98 5.46
C VAL A 5 -3.82 1.74 4.81
N GLU A 6 -4.88 1.04 4.38
CA GLU A 6 -6.09 1.67 3.83
C GLU A 6 -6.81 2.55 4.85
N ALA A 7 -6.93 2.09 6.10
CA ALA A 7 -7.49 2.90 7.18
C ALA A 7 -6.68 4.18 7.41
N GLU A 8 -5.34 4.09 7.39
CA GLU A 8 -4.47 5.27 7.49
C GLU A 8 -4.64 6.21 6.29
N ILE A 9 -4.82 5.67 5.09
CA ILE A 9 -5.08 6.49 3.90
C ILE A 9 -6.35 7.32 4.08
N GLU A 10 -7.41 6.75 4.68
CA GLU A 10 -8.66 7.49 4.93
C GLU A 10 -8.52 8.63 5.94
N THR A 11 -7.50 8.62 6.81
CA THR A 11 -7.26 9.73 7.75
C THR A 11 -6.53 10.91 7.09
N LEU A 12 -5.95 10.71 5.90
CA LEU A 12 -5.21 11.75 5.19
C LEU A 12 -6.10 12.91 4.69
N PRO A 13 -5.56 14.13 4.54
CA PRO A 13 -6.22 15.22 3.83
C PRO A 13 -6.60 14.84 2.39
N SER A 14 -7.66 15.42 1.85
CA SER A 14 -8.30 14.98 0.59
C SER A 14 -7.34 14.81 -0.60
N HIS A 15 -6.39 15.73 -0.79
CA HIS A 15 -5.42 15.65 -1.89
C HIS A 15 -4.49 14.43 -1.74
N ASP A 16 -3.91 14.24 -0.56
CA ASP A 16 -2.96 13.16 -0.30
C ASP A 16 -3.66 11.82 -0.16
N ARG A 17 -4.91 11.80 0.32
CA ARG A 17 -5.79 10.63 0.31
C ARG A 17 -6.00 10.11 -1.11
N VAL A 18 -6.36 10.97 -2.07
CA VAL A 18 -6.56 10.56 -3.46
C VAL A 18 -5.27 9.99 -4.04
N ARG A 19 -4.13 10.65 -3.79
CA ARG A 19 -2.82 10.17 -4.23
C ARG A 19 -2.47 8.81 -3.61
N ALA A 20 -2.67 8.64 -2.31
CA ALA A 20 -2.37 7.40 -1.61
C ALA A 20 -3.26 6.23 -2.07
N LYS A 21 -4.55 6.49 -2.29
CA LYS A 21 -5.49 5.51 -2.88
C LYS A 21 -5.03 5.04 -4.26
N LYS A 22 -4.55 5.96 -5.10
CA LYS A 22 -4.00 5.62 -6.41
C LYS A 22 -2.75 4.73 -6.28
N LEU A 23 -1.82 5.10 -5.40
CA LEU A 23 -0.58 4.35 -5.18
C LEU A 23 -0.84 2.93 -4.64
N ILE A 24 -1.74 2.76 -3.67
CA ILE A 24 -2.05 1.43 -3.14
C ILE A 24 -2.80 0.57 -4.16
N TYR A 25 -3.65 1.17 -4.99
CA TYR A 25 -4.33 0.46 -6.06
C TYR A 25 -3.34 -0.02 -7.13
N GLU A 26 -2.41 0.84 -7.55
CA GLU A 26 -1.34 0.49 -8.50
C GLU A 26 -0.45 -0.62 -7.92
N ALA A 27 -0.01 -0.49 -6.67
CA ALA A 27 0.83 -1.49 -6.00
C ALA A 27 0.13 -2.87 -5.87
N LYS A 28 -1.20 -2.90 -5.76
CA LYS A 28 -2.00 -4.14 -5.77
C LYS A 28 -2.17 -4.74 -7.16
N ARG A 29 -2.13 -3.94 -8.22
CA ARG A 29 -2.37 -4.40 -9.60
C ARG A 29 -1.10 -4.89 -10.26
N GLU A 30 -0.01 -4.17 -10.04
CA GLU A 30 1.33 -4.51 -10.50
C GLU A 30 2.25 -4.30 -9.31
N VAL A 31 2.92 -5.37 -8.86
CA VAL A 31 3.77 -5.30 -7.67
C VAL A 31 5.00 -4.45 -7.98
N ASN A 32 4.85 -3.16 -7.76
CA ASN A 32 5.90 -2.18 -7.98
C ASN A 32 6.41 -1.66 -6.64
N VAL A 33 7.60 -2.12 -6.27
CA VAL A 33 8.27 -1.76 -5.02
C VAL A 33 8.49 -0.24 -4.92
N LYS A 34 8.69 0.45 -6.05
CA LYS A 34 8.84 1.91 -6.08
C LYS A 34 7.53 2.61 -5.73
N THR A 35 6.41 2.16 -6.28
CA THR A 35 5.07 2.68 -5.94
C THR A 35 4.75 2.48 -4.47
N LEU A 36 5.10 1.31 -3.92
CA LEU A 36 4.92 1.03 -2.49
C LEU A 36 5.81 1.92 -1.61
N ALA A 37 7.07 2.14 -2.02
CA ALA A 37 7.99 3.03 -1.32
C ALA A 37 7.46 4.48 -1.32
N GLU A 38 6.91 4.96 -2.45
CA GLU A 38 6.29 6.29 -2.52
C GLU A 38 5.07 6.41 -1.61
N LEU A 39 4.23 5.37 -1.54
CA LEU A 39 3.10 5.31 -0.61
C LEU A 39 3.57 5.39 0.85
N LEU A 40 4.57 4.59 1.22
CA LEU A 40 5.11 4.59 2.57
C LEU A 40 5.79 5.91 2.92
N LEU A 41 6.47 6.54 1.96
CA LEU A 41 7.08 7.85 2.14
C LEU A 41 6.01 8.93 2.36
N LEU A 42 4.91 8.88 1.61
CA LEU A 42 3.76 9.77 1.82
C LEU A 42 3.18 9.59 3.23
N LEU A 43 2.86 8.35 3.61
CA LEU A 43 2.30 8.04 4.93
C LEU A 43 3.26 8.42 6.08
N SER A 44 4.57 8.29 5.87
CA SER A 44 5.58 8.68 6.87
C SER A 44 5.58 10.17 7.20
N ARG A 45 5.17 11.04 6.26
CA ARG A 45 5.00 12.49 6.50
C ARG A 45 3.89 12.78 7.51
N TYR A 46 2.96 11.86 7.67
CA TYR A 46 1.83 11.93 8.60
C TYR A 46 2.07 11.14 9.88
N GLY A 47 3.29 10.64 10.10
CA GLY A 47 3.67 9.91 11.31
C GLY A 47 3.42 8.40 11.24
N PHE A 48 2.86 7.89 10.15
CA PHE A 48 2.69 6.46 9.96
C PHE A 48 4.02 5.78 9.70
N ARG A 49 4.38 4.81 10.53
CA ARG A 49 5.63 4.05 10.42
C ARG A 49 5.34 2.57 10.56
N LEU A 50 5.90 1.78 9.65
CA LEU A 50 5.90 0.33 9.74
C LEU A 50 7.23 -0.15 10.31
N LYS A 51 7.17 -1.10 11.24
CA LYS A 51 8.35 -1.88 11.63
C LYS A 51 8.75 -2.79 10.48
N LYS A 52 10.01 -3.22 10.44
CA LYS A 52 10.53 -4.15 9.41
C LYS A 52 9.66 -5.40 9.23
N GLY A 53 9.15 -5.97 10.33
CA GLY A 53 8.25 -7.12 10.27
C GLY A 53 6.89 -6.80 9.63
N GLU A 54 6.34 -5.61 9.87
CA GLU A 54 5.07 -5.17 9.28
C GLU A 54 5.22 -4.85 7.79
N LEU A 55 6.36 -4.30 7.40
CA LEU A 55 6.71 -4.09 6.00
C LEU A 55 6.79 -5.41 5.23
N ASN A 56 7.43 -6.43 5.81
CA ASN A 56 7.51 -7.75 5.21
C ASN A 56 6.12 -8.39 5.07
N LEU A 57 5.24 -8.21 6.06
CA LEU A 57 3.85 -8.66 5.98
C LEU A 57 3.06 -7.92 4.90
N LEU A 58 3.23 -6.60 4.77
CA LEU A 58 2.59 -5.82 3.72
C LEU A 58 3.04 -6.28 2.32
N LEU A 59 4.33 -6.47 2.13
CA LEU A 59 4.90 -6.97 0.87
C LEU A 59 4.36 -8.36 0.55
N LYS A 60 4.31 -9.26 1.54
CA LYS A 60 3.76 -10.61 1.36
C LYS A 60 2.29 -10.58 0.95
N GLU A 61 1.46 -9.79 1.63
CA GLU A 61 0.03 -9.67 1.29
C GLU A 61 -0.20 -9.08 -0.10
N ILE A 62 0.64 -8.14 -0.54
CA ILE A 62 0.55 -7.56 -1.89
C ILE A 62 0.95 -8.60 -2.95
N LEU A 63 2.02 -9.35 -2.72
CA LEU A 63 2.48 -10.42 -3.60
C LEU A 63 1.40 -11.52 -3.73
N GLU A 64 0.86 -11.99 -2.60
CA GLU A 64 -0.17 -13.05 -2.59
C GLU A 64 -1.45 -12.62 -3.31
N ASN A 65 -1.88 -11.35 -3.15
CA ASN A 65 -3.06 -10.81 -3.84
C ASN A 65 -2.85 -10.61 -5.35
N SER A 66 -1.61 -10.34 -5.79
CA SER A 66 -1.31 -10.23 -7.23
C SER A 66 -1.39 -11.58 -7.94
N SER A 67 -0.87 -12.64 -7.32
CA SER A 67 -0.89 -14.00 -7.89
C SER A 67 -2.29 -14.62 -7.96
N THR A 68 -3.24 -14.18 -7.11
CA THR A 68 -4.62 -14.71 -7.16
C THR A 68 -5.43 -14.17 -8.33
N ARG A 69 -5.03 -13.04 -8.93
CA ARG A 69 -5.75 -12.44 -10.07
C ARG A 69 -5.43 -13.09 -11.42
N GLU A 70 -4.32 -13.81 -11.55
CA GLU A 70 -3.95 -14.52 -12.79
C GLU A 70 -4.69 -15.86 -12.98
N VAL A 71 -5.41 -16.38 -11.97
CA VAL A 71 -6.03 -17.71 -12.03
C VAL A 71 -7.47 -17.69 -12.59
N TYR A 72 -8.02 -16.51 -12.92
CA TYR A 72 -9.40 -16.35 -13.44
C TYR A 72 -9.45 -15.67 -14.82
N THR A 73 -8.57 -16.04 -15.73
CA THR A 73 -8.67 -15.69 -17.16
C THR A 73 -8.62 -16.92 -18.04
#